data_AF-A0A5E5AQ23-F1
#
_entry.id   AF-A0A5E5AQ23-F1
#
_cell.length_a   1.000
_cell.length_b   1.000
_cell.length_c   1.000
_cell.angle_alpha   90.00
_cell.angle_beta   90.00
_cell.angle_gamma   90.00
#
_symmetry.space_group_name_H-M   'P 1'
#
loop_
_entity.id
_entity.type
_entity.pdbx_description
1 polymer ?
#
loop_
_entity_poly.entity_id
_entity_poly.type
_entity_poly.pdbx_seq_one_letter_code
_entity_poly.pdbx_strand_id
1 'polypeptide(L)'
;MINGGCSDDGFDYFRGWLIAQGKRVFMLALAEPDSLAEVDVEMDDAYNQEMLAVGYDAYFKKMGMAQRNYATARNAGSEYELSEDERRALREEIHYASDINRTWDEVSVGAMVPKLFSKFS
;
A
#
# COMPACT_ATOMS: atom_id res chain seq x y z
N MET A 1 1.92 -16.64 6.28
CA MET A 1 2.22 -15.23 6.57
C MET A 1 2.85 -14.67 5.30
N ILE A 2 2.25 -13.65 4.67
CA ILE A 2 2.82 -13.09 3.42
C ILE A 2 4.24 -12.57 3.72
N ASN A 3 5.24 -13.02 2.96
CA ASN A 3 6.66 -12.63 3.03
C ASN A 3 7.51 -13.07 4.26
N GLY A 4 7.19 -14.16 4.96
CA GLY A 4 8.19 -14.88 5.78
C GLY A 4 8.79 -14.18 7.02
N GLY A 5 8.31 -12.99 7.40
CA GLY A 5 8.75 -12.30 8.63
C GLY A 5 9.55 -11.02 8.36
N CYS A 6 8.92 -9.91 8.72
CA CYS A 6 9.42 -8.56 9.00
C CYS A 6 10.93 -8.29 8.73
N SER A 7 11.27 -7.95 7.49
CA SER A 7 12.11 -6.78 7.29
C SER A 7 11.18 -5.59 7.07
N ASP A 8 11.45 -4.42 7.66
CA ASP A 8 10.61 -3.21 7.52
C ASP A 8 10.30 -2.89 6.04
N ASP A 9 11.22 -3.25 5.15
CA ASP A 9 11.08 -3.07 3.71
C ASP A 9 9.94 -3.90 3.10
N GLY A 10 9.72 -5.14 3.57
CA GLY A 10 8.73 -6.07 3.01
C GLY A 10 7.30 -5.54 3.08
N PHE A 11 6.96 -4.80 4.14
CA PHE A 11 5.64 -4.17 4.25
C PHE A 11 5.51 -2.96 3.32
N ASP A 12 6.55 -2.15 3.17
CA ASP A 12 6.53 -1.02 2.23
C ASP A 12 6.33 -1.51 0.79
N TYR A 13 7.01 -2.58 0.40
CA TYR A 13 6.87 -3.13 -0.93
C TYR A 13 5.52 -3.80 -1.17
N PHE A 14 4.92 -4.41 -0.14
CA PHE A 14 3.53 -4.85 -0.20
C PHE A 14 2.58 -3.66 -0.43
N ARG A 15 2.79 -2.52 0.24
CA ARG A 15 1.98 -1.31 0.00
C ARG A 15 2.12 -0.84 -1.45
N GLY A 16 3.33 -0.84 -1.99
CA GLY A 16 3.56 -0.53 -3.40
C GLY A 16 2.81 -1.48 -4.34
N TRP A 17 2.83 -2.78 -4.05
CA TRP A 17 2.07 -3.78 -4.80
C TRP A 17 0.56 -3.54 -4.71
N LEU A 18 0.04 -3.24 -3.51
CA LEU A 18 -1.38 -3.00 -3.29
C LEU A 18 -1.86 -1.75 -4.04
N ILE A 19 -1.05 -0.69 -4.09
CA ILE A 19 -1.33 0.51 -4.90
C ILE A 19 -1.41 0.16 -6.39
N ALA A 20 -0.55 -0.75 -6.88
CA ALA A 20 -0.55 -1.19 -8.28
C ALA A 20 -1.83 -1.96 -8.68
N GLN A 21 -2.54 -2.56 -7.72
CA GLN A 21 -3.85 -3.20 -7.97
C GLN A 21 -4.99 -2.18 -8.22
N GLY A 22 -4.71 -0.90 -8.01
CA GLY A 22 -5.65 0.20 -8.27
C GLY A 22 -6.56 0.53 -7.08
N LYS A 23 -7.15 1.73 -7.15
CA LYS A 23 -7.90 2.35 -6.03
C LYS A 23 -8.98 1.44 -5.45
N ARG A 24 -9.76 0.73 -6.29
CA ARG A 24 -10.85 -0.14 -5.82
C ARG A 24 -10.32 -1.28 -4.95
N VAL A 25 -9.28 -1.99 -5.40
CA VAL A 25 -8.70 -3.11 -4.65
C VAL A 25 -8.02 -2.59 -3.39
N PHE A 26 -7.28 -1.49 -3.48
CA PHE A 26 -6.64 -0.85 -2.33
C PHE A 26 -7.67 -0.48 -1.24
N MET A 27 -8.75 0.22 -1.61
CA MET A 27 -9.77 0.64 -0.64
C MET A 27 -10.55 -0.55 -0.08
N LEU A 28 -10.85 -1.56 -0.90
CA LEU A 28 -11.54 -2.77 -0.43
C LEU A 28 -10.66 -3.56 0.55
N ALA A 29 -9.35 -3.67 0.31
CA ALA A 29 -8.43 -4.33 1.21
C ALA A 29 -8.31 -3.63 2.58
N LEU A 30 -8.48 -2.31 2.63
CA LEU A 30 -8.53 -1.59 3.90
C LEU A 30 -9.82 -1.88 4.68
N ALA A 31 -10.96 -1.97 3.98
CA ALA A 31 -12.28 -2.18 4.59
C ALA A 31 -12.55 -3.66 4.93
N GLU A 32 -12.08 -4.59 4.10
CA GLU A 32 -12.25 -6.03 4.18
C GLU A 32 -10.94 -6.73 3.75
N PRO A 33 -9.97 -6.91 4.66
CA PRO A 33 -8.66 -7.50 4.33
C PRO A 33 -8.74 -8.88 3.66
N ASP A 34 -9.76 -9.68 4.01
CA ASP A 34 -9.99 -11.01 3.45
C ASP A 34 -10.33 -10.98 1.93
N SER A 35 -10.73 -9.82 1.40
CA SER A 35 -10.99 -9.62 -0.04
C SER A 35 -9.75 -9.81 -0.92
N LEU A 36 -8.54 -9.70 -0.35
CA LEU A 36 -7.30 -9.93 -1.10
C LEU A 36 -7.18 -11.38 -1.61
N ALA A 37 -7.96 -12.32 -1.07
CA ALA A 37 -8.06 -13.67 -1.60
C ALA A 37 -8.54 -13.71 -3.07
N GLU A 38 -9.29 -12.69 -3.50
CA GLU A 38 -9.83 -12.57 -4.86
C GLU A 38 -8.81 -12.01 -5.86
N VAL A 39 -7.69 -11.46 -5.39
CA VAL A 39 -6.63 -10.93 -6.26
C VAL A 39 -5.73 -12.07 -6.71
N ASP A 40 -5.51 -12.19 -8.02
CA ASP A 40 -4.65 -13.21 -8.60
C ASP A 40 -3.17 -12.85 -8.38
N VAL A 41 -2.60 -13.38 -7.31
CA VAL A 41 -1.22 -13.13 -6.89
C VAL A 41 -0.69 -14.33 -6.11
N GLU A 42 0.56 -14.70 -6.36
CA GLU A 42 1.30 -15.66 -5.55
C GLU A 42 1.85 -14.99 -4.29
N MET A 43 1.96 -15.73 -3.18
CA MET A 43 2.33 -15.15 -1.88
C MET A 43 3.66 -14.39 -1.91
N ASP A 44 4.63 -14.89 -2.66
CA ASP A 44 5.99 -14.32 -2.77
C ASP A 44 6.10 -13.22 -3.86
N ASP A 45 5.03 -12.98 -4.61
CA ASP A 45 4.97 -11.98 -5.69
C ASP A 45 4.25 -10.68 -5.28
N ALA A 46 3.75 -10.61 -4.05
CA ALA A 46 3.07 -9.43 -3.49
C ALA A 46 4.06 -8.33 -3.05
N TYR A 47 4.96 -7.94 -3.95
CA TYR A 47 6.06 -7.02 -3.69
C TYR A 47 6.25 -6.08 -4.89
N ASN A 48 6.22 -4.76 -4.65
CA ASN A 48 6.54 -3.79 -5.69
C ASN A 48 7.12 -2.49 -5.12
N GLN A 49 8.44 -2.47 -4.95
CA GLN A 49 9.17 -1.27 -4.53
C GLN A 49 9.06 -0.11 -5.52
N GLU A 50 9.12 -0.41 -6.82
CA GLU A 50 9.18 0.61 -7.88
C GLU A 50 7.94 1.49 -7.89
N MET A 51 6.78 0.92 -7.55
CA MET A 51 5.52 1.65 -7.47
C MET A 51 5.56 2.80 -6.45
N LEU A 52 6.35 2.68 -5.38
CA LEU A 52 6.50 3.75 -4.39
C LEU A 52 7.30 4.95 -4.94
N ALA A 53 8.11 4.74 -5.98
CA ALA A 53 8.95 5.77 -6.60
C ALA A 53 8.33 6.38 -7.87
N VAL A 54 7.27 5.80 -8.43
CA VAL A 54 6.75 6.17 -9.76
C VAL A 54 6.37 7.65 -9.89
N GLY A 55 5.85 8.26 -8.82
CA GLY A 55 5.52 9.70 -8.80
C GLY A 55 6.76 10.58 -8.93
N TYR A 56 7.84 10.23 -8.22
CA TYR A 56 9.13 10.91 -8.35
C TYR A 56 9.75 10.67 -9.72
N ASP A 57 9.66 9.46 -10.26
CA ASP A 57 10.20 9.14 -11.59
C ASP A 57 9.49 9.92 -12.70
N ALA A 58 8.15 10.02 -12.63
CA ALA A 58 7.39 10.86 -13.54
C ALA A 58 7.81 12.33 -13.44
N TYR A 59 8.02 12.84 -12.22
CA TYR A 59 8.53 14.20 -12.00
C TYR A 59 9.92 14.40 -12.61
N PHE A 60 10.90 13.54 -12.30
CA PHE A 60 12.26 13.66 -12.83
C PHE A 60 12.30 13.60 -14.35
N LYS A 61 11.51 12.70 -14.95
CA LYS A 61 11.38 12.59 -16.41
C LYS A 61 10.78 13.87 -17.00
N LYS A 62 9.71 14.41 -16.40
CA LYS A 62 9.07 15.65 -16.85
C LYS A 62 10.02 16.85 -16.77
N MET A 63 10.89 16.89 -15.77
CA MET A 63 11.86 17.98 -15.55
C MET A 63 13.18 17.79 -16.30
N GLY A 64 13.36 16.69 -17.04
CA GLY A 64 14.59 16.41 -17.79
C GLY A 64 15.83 16.20 -16.92
N MET A 65 15.65 15.71 -15.69
CA MET A 65 16.75 15.56 -14.73
C MET A 65 17.60 14.33 -15.06
N ALA A 66 18.92 14.53 -15.22
CA ALA A 66 19.86 13.44 -15.53
C ALA A 66 20.13 12.50 -14.34
N GLN A 67 19.88 12.96 -13.10
CA GLN A 67 19.99 12.17 -11.88
C GLN A 67 18.78 12.43 -10.98
N ARG A 68 18.36 11.39 -10.26
CA ARG A 68 17.31 11.50 -9.24
C ARG A 68 17.77 12.43 -8.12
N ASN A 69 16.97 13.43 -7.79
CA ASN A 69 17.22 14.33 -6.67
C ASN A 69 15.93 14.51 -5.86
N TYR A 70 15.74 13.63 -4.88
CA TYR A 70 14.54 13.60 -4.04
C TYR A 70 14.37 14.86 -3.18
N ALA A 71 15.47 15.49 -2.75
CA ALA A 71 15.39 16.75 -2.00
C ALA A 71 14.80 17.88 -2.86
N THR A 72 15.27 18.01 -4.11
CA THR A 72 14.71 18.98 -5.06
C THR A 72 13.24 18.70 -5.35
N ALA A 73 12.87 17.45 -5.61
CA ALA A 73 11.47 17.09 -5.87
C ALA A 73 10.57 17.35 -4.66
N ARG A 74 11.02 17.00 -3.45
CA ARG A 74 10.26 17.25 -2.21
C ARG A 74 10.06 18.74 -1.96
N ASN A 75 11.11 19.55 -2.14
CA ASN A 75 11.01 21.00 -1.98
C ASN A 75 10.12 21.64 -3.04
N ALA A 76 10.13 21.15 -4.28
CA ALA A 76 9.19 21.61 -5.30
C ALA A 76 7.75 21.21 -4.95
N GLY A 77 7.55 20.03 -4.37
CA GLY A 77 6.23 19.55 -3.92
C GLY A 77 5.67 20.30 -2.72
N SER A 78 6.49 20.92 -1.87
CA SER A 78 5.99 21.61 -0.66
C SER A 78 5.11 22.82 -0.98
N GLU A 79 5.28 23.42 -2.17
CA GLU A 79 4.40 24.51 -2.64
C GLU A 79 2.99 24.01 -3.04
N TYR A 80 2.84 22.69 -3.24
CA TYR A 80 1.62 22.02 -3.66
C TYR A 80 1.12 21.05 -2.59
N GLU A 81 1.44 21.30 -1.31
CA GLU A 81 0.90 20.50 -0.23
C GLU A 81 -0.63 20.54 -0.25
N LEU A 82 -1.23 19.37 -0.09
CA LEU A 82 -2.67 19.25 0.06
C LEU A 82 -3.14 20.09 1.24
N SER A 83 -4.17 20.90 1.00
CA SER A 83 -4.89 21.63 2.03
C SER A 83 -5.53 20.66 3.04
N GLU A 84 -5.89 21.17 4.22
CA GLU A 84 -6.57 20.33 5.22
C GLU A 84 -7.94 19.84 4.75
N ASP A 85 -8.61 20.58 3.87
CA ASP A 85 -9.88 20.16 3.27
C ASP A 85 -9.68 18.99 2.30
N GLU A 86 -8.65 19.03 1.45
CA GLU A 86 -8.31 17.92 0.55
C GLU A 86 -7.86 16.69 1.35
N ARG A 87 -7.03 16.89 2.39
CA ARG A 87 -6.62 15.79 3.29
C ARG A 87 -7.81 15.18 4.02
N ARG A 88 -8.78 16.00 4.44
CA ARG A 88 -10.02 15.52 5.07
C ARG A 88 -10.86 14.72 4.08
N ALA A 89 -11.09 15.23 2.87
CA ALA A 89 -11.85 14.52 1.84
C ALA A 89 -11.22 13.14 1.53
N LEU A 90 -9.89 13.08 1.39
CA LEU A 90 -9.19 11.80 1.20
C LEU A 90 -9.36 10.85 2.39
N ARG A 91 -9.34 11.35 3.63
CA ARG A 91 -9.54 10.53 4.83
C ARG A 91 -10.98 10.01 4.94
N GLU A 92 -11.96 10.78 4.51
CA GLU A 92 -13.38 10.36 4.52
C GLU A 92 -13.66 9.20 3.56
N GLU A 93 -12.89 9.08 2.47
CA GLU A 93 -12.99 7.93 1.55
C GLU A 93 -12.39 6.63 2.10
N ILE A 94 -11.55 6.72 3.14
CA ILE A 94 -10.85 5.57 3.68
C ILE A 94 -11.67 4.94 4.80
N HIS A 95 -12.14 3.72 4.56
CA HIS A 95 -12.82 2.91 5.55
C HIS A 95 -11.93 1.73 5.94
N TYR A 96 -11.61 1.63 7.22
CA TYR A 96 -10.85 0.52 7.76
C TYR A 96 -11.79 -0.57 8.29
N ALA A 97 -11.33 -1.82 8.24
CA ALA A 97 -11.93 -2.91 8.98
C ALA A 97 -12.07 -2.55 10.46
N SER A 98 -13.19 -2.92 11.08
CA SER A 98 -13.50 -2.54 12.46
C SER A 98 -12.48 -3.06 13.49
N ASP A 99 -11.76 -4.12 13.13
CA ASP A 99 -10.76 -4.81 13.93
C ASP A 99 -9.31 -4.49 13.54
N ILE A 100 -9.09 -3.48 12.69
CA ILE A 100 -7.75 -3.09 12.20
C ILE A 100 -6.75 -2.82 13.35
N ASN A 101 -7.22 -2.31 14.49
CA ASN A 101 -6.42 -1.97 15.66
C ASN A 101 -6.38 -3.07 16.73
N ARG A 102 -6.94 -4.26 16.44
CA ARG A 102 -6.89 -5.40 17.37
C ARG A 102 -5.45 -5.95 17.43
N THR A 103 -5.11 -6.63 18.52
CA THR A 103 -3.88 -7.42 18.57
C THR A 103 -4.06 -8.68 17.71
N TRP A 104 -3.18 -8.87 16.71
CA TRP A 104 -3.17 -10.04 15.84
C TRP A 104 -2.15 -11.04 16.40
N ASP A 105 -2.59 -12.27 16.62
CA ASP A 105 -1.70 -13.40 16.94
C ASP A 105 -1.85 -14.46 15.86
N GLU A 106 -0.82 -15.25 15.59
CA GLU A 106 -0.81 -16.21 14.47
C GLU A 106 -1.96 -17.21 14.51
N VAL A 107 -2.49 -17.52 15.70
CA VAL A 107 -3.62 -18.43 15.87
C VAL A 107 -4.93 -17.78 15.43
N SER A 108 -5.05 -16.45 15.57
CA SER A 108 -6.26 -15.71 15.24
C SER A 108 -6.33 -15.22 13.79
N VAL A 109 -5.20 -15.14 13.06
CA VAL A 109 -5.17 -14.69 11.65
C VAL A 109 -6.11 -15.52 10.76
N GLY A 110 -6.07 -16.86 10.88
CA GLY A 110 -6.95 -17.74 10.09
C GLY A 110 -8.44 -17.57 10.38
N ALA A 111 -8.80 -17.04 11.55
CA ALA A 111 -10.19 -16.71 11.89
C ALA A 111 -10.58 -15.30 11.39
N MET A 112 -9.63 -14.38 11.28
CA MET A 112 -9.86 -12.99 10.86
C MET A 112 -9.95 -12.85 9.34
N VAL A 113 -9.07 -13.54 8.62
CA VAL A 113 -9.00 -13.51 7.15
C VAL A 113 -9.04 -14.93 6.58
N PRO A 114 -10.14 -15.69 6.79
CA PRO A 114 -10.20 -17.11 6.49
C PRO A 114 -10.00 -17.45 5.01
N LYS A 115 -10.49 -16.63 4.08
CA LYS A 115 -10.31 -16.89 2.64
C LYS A 115 -8.85 -16.67 2.25
N LEU A 116 -8.28 -15.56 2.69
CA LEU A 116 -6.90 -15.20 2.40
C LEU A 116 -5.93 -16.19 3.03
N PHE A 117 -6.21 -16.60 4.27
CA PHE A 117 -5.43 -17.63 4.95
C PHE A 117 -5.49 -18.94 4.17
N SER A 118 -6.70 -19.43 3.83
CA SER A 118 -6.87 -20.68 3.08
C SER A 118 -6.20 -20.68 1.70
N LYS A 119 -6.01 -19.50 1.08
CA LYS A 119 -5.36 -19.38 -0.22
C LYS A 119 -3.85 -19.64 -0.15
N PHE A 120 -3.22 -19.32 0.98
CA PHE A 120 -1.77 -19.30 1.13
C PHE A 120 -1.24 -20.19 2.28
N SER A 121 -2.11 -21.03 2.84
CA SER A 121 -1.80 -22.02 3.89
C SER A 121 -1.48 -23.40 3.34
#